data_AF-A0A1H7WBZ1-F1
#
_entry.id   AF-A0A1H7WBZ1-F1
#
_cell.length_a   1.000
_cell.length_b   1.000
_cell.length_c   1.000
_cell.angle_alpha   90.00
_cell.angle_beta   90.00
_cell.angle_gamma   90.00
#
_symmetry.space_group_name_H-M   'P 1'
#
loop_
_entity.id
_entity.type
_entity.pdbx_description
1 polymer ?
#
loop_
_entity_poly.entity_id
_entity_poly.type
_entity_poly.pdbx_seq_one_letter_code
_entity_poly.pdbx_strand_id
1 'polypeptide(L)'
;MQYFHSVKLNFKRCIGCTNCIKPCPTEAIRVHDGKAMIMDERCIDCGECIISCPHHAKYAHSDTLKKLADYKYTIALPDPSFFGQFKECENIEDILHAFLHIGFDEVFEVSLAAEIVAFIVRQKLLKKEYKKPIFSTSCPAVLRLMQIKFPGLLEQTTQVLSPMEIAARIAKDEAVKKTGIAYDEIGAIFISPCPAKVTEMRQPITTKHSAVNGAIGANLIYRDIIRNLHKGATDKEGKPIERRRLHKATKLGMSWGYLTGEPKSIGVGTTLAVSGSHNVISLLEEIERGEMQDVDFIELKACNAGCVGGPLNIPNSFVGRVHLRGLISRSGEQPSYYSEEEIRGMYEKGHFEFTEPILPRPIMTLDEDVAKALVKMERLDQITKELPGLDCGACGSPTCRALAEDIIRGMAFETDCVIKLRDRIKILAQEILYLARIVPPSMAAESSEKKDNI
;
A
#
# COMPACT_ATOMS: atom_id res chain seq x y z
N MET A 1 -0.47 0.92 -22.64
CA MET A 1 0.62 0.39 -21.78
C MET A 1 -0.01 -0.40 -20.65
N GLN A 2 0.54 -1.56 -20.31
CA GLN A 2 0.09 -2.37 -19.18
C GLN A 2 0.38 -1.64 -17.86
N TYR A 3 -0.58 -1.61 -16.93
CA TYR A 3 -0.41 -0.97 -15.61
C TYR A 3 0.71 -1.70 -14.83
N PHE A 4 1.66 -0.96 -14.26
CA PHE A 4 2.75 -1.54 -13.50
C PHE A 4 2.31 -1.78 -12.06
N HIS A 5 2.47 -3.01 -11.56
CA HIS A 5 2.31 -3.35 -10.14
C HIS A 5 3.61 -3.86 -9.57
N SER A 6 3.99 -3.36 -8.39
CA SER A 6 5.15 -3.85 -7.67
C SER A 6 4.86 -5.15 -6.92
N VAL A 7 3.63 -5.37 -6.43
CA VAL A 7 3.29 -6.62 -5.76
C VAL A 7 3.16 -7.74 -6.79
N LYS A 8 4.01 -8.76 -6.69
CA LYS A 8 4.06 -9.91 -7.61
C LYS A 8 3.98 -11.23 -6.87
N LEU A 9 3.67 -12.29 -7.61
CA LEU A 9 3.53 -13.66 -7.11
C LEU A 9 4.65 -14.56 -7.66
N ASN A 10 5.27 -15.33 -6.77
CA ASN A 10 6.09 -16.47 -7.11
C ASN A 10 5.22 -17.73 -7.14
N PHE A 11 4.86 -18.18 -8.34
CA PHE A 11 4.01 -19.36 -8.56
C PHE A 11 4.58 -20.66 -8.00
N LYS A 12 5.91 -20.78 -7.88
CA LYS A 12 6.56 -21.98 -7.34
C LYS A 12 6.35 -22.11 -5.83
N ARG A 13 6.24 -20.97 -5.12
CA ARG A 13 6.04 -20.94 -3.65
C ARG A 13 4.58 -20.93 -3.24
N CYS A 14 3.68 -20.48 -4.11
CA CYS A 14 2.26 -20.42 -3.79
C CYS A 14 1.63 -21.81 -3.82
N ILE A 15 0.96 -22.21 -2.74
CA ILE A 15 0.24 -23.49 -2.66
C ILE A 15 -1.29 -23.33 -2.67
N GLY A 16 -1.81 -22.12 -2.89
CA GLY A 16 -3.25 -21.89 -2.95
C GLY A 16 -3.98 -21.95 -1.60
N CYS A 17 -3.31 -21.68 -0.48
CA CYS A 17 -3.89 -21.79 0.87
C CYS A 17 -4.94 -20.72 1.26
N THR A 18 -5.39 -19.87 0.31
CA THR A 18 -6.41 -18.80 0.49
C THR A 18 -6.14 -17.70 1.54
N ASN A 19 -5.16 -17.82 2.45
CA ASN A 19 -4.89 -16.83 3.52
C ASN A 19 -4.76 -15.38 3.07
N CYS A 20 -4.31 -15.13 1.84
CA CYS A 20 -4.11 -13.78 1.32
C CYS A 20 -5.38 -13.09 0.82
N ILE A 21 -6.49 -13.80 0.62
CA ILE A 21 -7.72 -13.20 0.06
C ILE A 21 -8.42 -12.30 1.07
N LYS A 22 -8.47 -12.73 2.33
CA LYS A 22 -9.18 -12.03 3.41
C LYS A 22 -8.55 -10.70 3.83
N PRO A 23 -7.22 -10.61 4.00
CA PRO A 23 -6.60 -9.34 4.37
C PRO A 23 -6.66 -8.29 3.25
N CYS A 24 -6.90 -8.67 1.99
CA CYS A 24 -6.86 -7.74 0.86
C CYS A 24 -8.03 -6.72 0.93
N PRO A 25 -7.77 -5.42 1.12
CA PRO A 25 -8.82 -4.42 1.38
C PRO A 25 -9.72 -4.11 0.17
N THR A 26 -9.24 -4.43 -1.03
CA THR A 26 -9.95 -4.21 -2.30
C THR A 26 -10.41 -5.50 -2.94
N GLU A 27 -10.31 -6.63 -2.22
CA GLU A 27 -10.68 -7.95 -2.75
C GLU A 27 -9.96 -8.24 -4.08
N ALA A 28 -8.72 -7.80 -4.23
CA ALA A 28 -7.96 -7.94 -5.47
C ALA A 28 -7.41 -9.35 -5.68
N ILE A 29 -7.53 -10.25 -4.71
CA ILE A 29 -6.92 -11.59 -4.78
C ILE A 29 -8.01 -12.64 -4.88
N ARG A 30 -7.84 -13.53 -5.86
CA ARG A 30 -8.57 -14.79 -5.98
C ARG A 30 -7.60 -15.97 -5.86
N VAL A 31 -8.11 -17.15 -5.54
CA VAL A 31 -7.34 -18.39 -5.61
C VAL A 31 -8.11 -19.40 -6.45
N HIS A 32 -7.58 -19.69 -7.63
CA HIS A 32 -8.11 -20.70 -8.55
C HIS A 32 -6.97 -21.64 -8.94
N ASP A 33 -7.29 -22.90 -9.26
CA ASP A 33 -6.32 -23.91 -9.71
C ASP A 33 -5.09 -24.05 -8.78
N GLY A 34 -5.32 -23.92 -7.47
CA GLY A 34 -4.28 -24.03 -6.45
C GLY A 34 -3.27 -22.86 -6.42
N LYS A 35 -3.54 -21.75 -7.11
CA LYS A 35 -2.66 -20.57 -7.14
C LYS A 35 -3.45 -19.29 -6.89
N ALA A 36 -2.79 -18.33 -6.22
CA ALA A 36 -3.34 -17.00 -6.11
C ALA A 36 -3.25 -16.26 -7.45
N MET A 37 -4.23 -15.43 -7.74
CA MET A 37 -4.22 -14.47 -8.84
C MET A 37 -4.49 -13.08 -8.26
N ILE A 38 -3.79 -12.08 -8.78
CA ILE A 38 -3.96 -10.67 -8.37
C ILE A 38 -4.65 -9.98 -9.55
N MET A 39 -5.82 -9.42 -9.30
CA MET A 39 -6.55 -8.59 -10.25
C MET A 39 -5.90 -7.21 -10.28
N ASP A 40 -5.23 -6.90 -11.39
CA ASP A 40 -4.46 -5.66 -11.56
C ASP A 40 -5.36 -4.42 -11.37
N GLU A 41 -6.59 -4.46 -11.88
CA GLU A 41 -7.52 -3.34 -11.76
C GLU A 41 -7.84 -2.97 -10.30
N ARG A 42 -7.82 -3.96 -9.38
CA ARG A 42 -8.13 -3.84 -7.93
C ARG A 42 -6.93 -3.63 -7.04
N CYS A 43 -5.74 -4.03 -7.48
CA CYS A 43 -4.58 -4.00 -6.62
C CYS A 43 -4.13 -2.55 -6.35
N ILE A 44 -4.08 -2.18 -5.07
CA ILE A 44 -3.55 -0.88 -4.61
C ILE A 44 -2.07 -0.95 -4.21
N ASP A 45 -1.43 -2.10 -4.40
CA ASP A 45 -0.04 -2.39 -4.01
C ASP A 45 0.26 -2.16 -2.52
N CYS A 46 -0.73 -2.28 -1.63
CA CYS A 46 -0.52 -2.09 -0.19
C CYS A 46 0.40 -3.16 0.44
N GLY A 47 0.49 -4.34 -0.17
CA GLY A 47 1.37 -5.43 0.24
C GLY A 47 0.90 -6.22 1.47
N GLU A 48 -0.36 -6.08 1.90
CA GLU A 48 -0.93 -6.89 2.99
C GLU A 48 -0.84 -8.40 2.70
N CYS A 49 -0.92 -8.77 1.42
CA CYS A 49 -0.74 -10.15 0.95
C CYS A 49 0.71 -10.66 1.01
N ILE A 50 1.70 -9.76 1.10
CA ILE A 50 3.10 -10.10 1.36
C ILE A 50 3.26 -10.49 2.82
N ILE A 51 2.70 -9.67 3.73
CA ILE A 51 2.76 -9.88 5.18
C ILE A 51 2.03 -11.16 5.58
N SER A 52 0.81 -11.37 5.07
CA SER A 52 -0.07 -12.48 5.47
C SER A 52 0.29 -13.84 4.86
N CYS A 53 1.21 -13.91 3.88
CA CYS A 53 1.49 -15.16 3.18
C CYS A 53 2.50 -16.04 3.95
N PRO A 54 2.10 -17.20 4.51
CA PRO A 54 3.00 -18.05 5.28
C PRO A 54 4.10 -18.73 4.44
N HIS A 55 3.93 -18.75 3.11
CA HIS A 55 4.88 -19.36 2.18
C HIS A 55 5.82 -18.36 1.52
N HIS A 56 5.75 -17.07 1.91
CA HIS A 56 6.53 -15.98 1.29
C HIS A 56 6.47 -16.03 -0.25
N ALA A 57 5.27 -16.31 -0.77
CA ALA A 57 5.02 -16.45 -2.20
C ALA A 57 4.78 -15.09 -2.87
N LYS A 58 4.38 -14.06 -2.11
CA LYS A 58 4.21 -12.70 -2.63
C LYS A 58 5.44 -11.88 -2.28
N TYR A 59 5.85 -10.99 -3.17
CA TYR A 59 7.01 -10.13 -2.99
C TYR A 59 6.81 -8.79 -3.70
N ALA A 60 7.60 -7.79 -3.33
CA ALA A 60 7.65 -6.52 -4.04
C ALA A 60 8.78 -6.53 -5.08
N HIS A 61 8.42 -6.34 -6.35
CA HIS A 61 9.34 -6.11 -7.44
C HIS A 61 9.82 -4.65 -7.40
N SER A 62 11.00 -4.47 -6.83
CA SER A 62 11.69 -3.18 -6.64
C SER A 62 13.08 -3.20 -7.27
N ASP A 63 13.69 -2.03 -7.38
CA ASP A 63 15.06 -1.90 -7.86
C ASP A 63 16.06 -2.45 -6.83
N THR A 64 17.30 -2.61 -7.25
CA THR A 64 18.42 -3.03 -6.39
C THR A 64 19.56 -2.01 -6.48
N LEU A 65 20.61 -2.16 -5.66
CA LEU A 65 21.80 -1.30 -5.73
C LEU A 65 22.46 -1.26 -7.12
N LYS A 66 22.19 -2.23 -8.00
CA LYS A 66 22.67 -2.18 -9.40
C LYS A 66 22.16 -0.96 -10.16
N LYS A 67 21.01 -0.40 -9.76
CA LYS A 67 20.37 0.78 -10.36
C LYS A 67 21.25 2.03 -10.26
N LEU A 68 22.20 2.08 -9.32
CA LEU A 68 23.10 3.20 -9.16
C LEU A 68 23.99 3.44 -10.39
N ALA A 69 24.35 2.36 -11.11
CA ALA A 69 25.19 2.45 -12.30
C ALA A 69 24.51 3.15 -13.49
N ASP A 70 23.19 3.36 -13.44
CA ASP A 70 22.44 4.01 -14.51
C ASP A 70 22.58 5.55 -14.49
N TYR A 71 23.19 6.12 -13.44
CA TYR A 71 23.26 7.57 -13.21
C TYR A 71 24.69 8.01 -12.91
N LYS A 72 25.01 9.27 -13.25
CA LYS A 72 26.34 9.85 -12.96
C LYS A 72 26.49 10.29 -11.50
N TYR A 73 25.37 10.64 -10.86
CA TYR A 73 25.31 11.05 -9.47
C TYR A 73 24.07 10.45 -8.82
N THR A 74 24.21 9.86 -7.64
CA THR A 74 23.12 9.14 -6.99
C THR A 74 22.85 9.67 -5.59
N ILE A 75 21.57 9.87 -5.29
CA ILE A 75 21.12 10.40 -4.00
C ILE A 75 20.20 9.38 -3.35
N ALA A 76 20.55 8.92 -2.15
CA ALA A 76 19.66 8.09 -1.35
C ALA A 76 18.58 8.95 -0.68
N LEU A 77 17.31 8.54 -0.81
CA LEU A 77 16.17 9.14 -0.14
C LEU A 77 15.60 8.15 0.89
N PRO A 78 16.17 8.05 2.11
CA PRO A 78 15.64 7.17 3.14
C PRO A 78 14.29 7.66 3.67
N ASP A 79 13.29 6.78 3.66
CA ASP A 79 12.02 7.01 4.35
C ASP A 79 12.24 7.17 5.87
N PRO A 80 11.46 8.01 6.57
CA PRO A 80 11.63 8.20 8.02
C PRO A 80 11.49 6.89 8.84
N SER A 81 10.70 5.93 8.37
CA SER A 81 10.56 4.63 9.03
C SER A 81 11.79 3.73 8.88
N PHE A 82 12.66 4.02 7.91
CA PHE A 82 13.89 3.27 7.67
C PHE A 82 14.82 3.28 8.88
N PHE A 83 14.92 4.42 9.57
CA PHE A 83 15.79 4.58 10.72
C PHE A 83 15.38 3.69 11.91
N GLY A 84 14.09 3.34 12.03
CA GLY A 84 13.59 2.43 13.07
C GLY A 84 14.00 0.97 12.90
N GLN A 85 14.71 0.61 11.83
CA GLN A 85 14.98 -0.79 11.50
C GLN A 85 16.21 -1.36 12.21
N PHE A 86 17.11 -0.50 12.69
CA PHE A 86 18.43 -0.91 13.19
C PHE A 86 18.47 -0.91 14.71
N LYS A 87 18.49 -2.10 15.32
CA LYS A 87 18.52 -2.26 16.78
C LYS A 87 19.85 -1.80 17.39
N GLU A 88 20.97 -2.07 16.72
CA GLU A 88 22.30 -1.72 17.22
C GLU A 88 22.66 -0.24 17.04
N CYS A 89 21.81 0.55 16.37
CA CYS A 89 22.11 1.93 16.04
C CYS A 89 21.55 2.89 17.10
N GLU A 90 22.43 3.71 17.66
CA GLU A 90 22.06 4.74 18.63
C GLU A 90 21.95 6.14 18.02
N ASN A 91 22.54 6.36 16.82
CA ASN A 91 22.65 7.66 16.17
C ASN A 91 22.24 7.61 14.68
N ILE A 92 21.34 8.51 14.28
CA ILE A 92 20.86 8.64 12.90
C ILE A 92 22.00 8.88 11.90
N GLU A 93 23.04 9.62 12.30
CA GLU A 93 24.19 9.92 11.45
C GLU A 93 24.87 8.64 10.93
N ASP A 94 24.99 7.61 11.77
CA ASP A 94 25.66 6.36 11.38
C ASP A 94 24.90 5.66 10.24
N ILE A 95 23.56 5.73 10.24
CA ILE A 95 22.71 5.20 9.16
C ILE A 95 22.87 6.03 7.89
N LEU A 96 22.94 7.36 8.01
CA LEU A 96 23.13 8.26 6.86
C LEU A 96 24.49 8.03 6.21
N HIS A 97 25.56 7.94 6.99
CA HIS A 97 26.91 7.64 6.47
C HIS A 97 27.00 6.23 5.85
N ALA A 98 26.26 5.25 6.38
CA ALA A 98 26.21 3.92 5.78
C ALA A 98 25.72 3.91 4.32
N PHE A 99 24.85 4.85 3.91
CA PHE A 99 24.45 4.99 2.51
C PHE A 99 25.62 5.41 1.60
N LEU A 100 26.49 6.30 2.07
CA LEU A 100 27.67 6.72 1.31
C LEU A 100 28.63 5.53 1.10
N HIS A 101 28.82 4.72 2.15
CA HIS A 101 29.67 3.53 2.09
C HIS A 101 29.19 2.44 1.14
N ILE A 102 27.88 2.32 0.91
CA ILE A 102 27.32 1.31 0.00
C ILE A 102 27.20 1.81 -1.44
N GLY A 103 27.69 3.02 -1.72
CA GLY A 103 27.88 3.52 -3.08
C GLY A 103 27.03 4.72 -3.49
N PHE A 104 26.23 5.32 -2.60
CA PHE A 104 25.56 6.59 -2.90
C PHE A 104 26.54 7.77 -2.84
N ASP A 105 26.29 8.82 -3.62
CA ASP A 105 27.10 10.04 -3.62
C ASP A 105 26.60 11.06 -2.59
N GLU A 106 25.30 11.04 -2.31
CA GLU A 106 24.65 11.93 -1.35
C GLU A 106 23.45 11.25 -0.70
N VAL A 107 23.01 11.78 0.44
CA VAL A 107 21.80 11.35 1.13
C VAL A 107 20.96 12.57 1.42
N PHE A 108 19.67 12.49 1.10
CA PHE A 108 18.69 13.51 1.43
C PHE A 108 17.53 12.88 2.18
N GLU A 109 17.34 13.28 3.43
CA GLU A 109 16.32 12.71 4.30
C GLU A 109 14.91 13.05 3.80
N VAL A 110 14.07 12.04 3.56
CA VAL A 110 12.66 12.26 3.26
C VAL A 110 11.94 12.89 4.46
N SER A 111 12.47 12.67 5.67
CA SER A 111 12.05 13.36 6.90
C SER A 111 12.11 14.88 6.78
N LEU A 112 13.09 15.44 6.06
CA LEU A 112 13.20 16.89 5.86
C LEU A 112 12.09 17.41 4.93
N ALA A 113 11.81 16.70 3.85
CA ALA A 113 10.68 17.02 2.96
C ALA A 113 9.32 16.86 3.66
N ALA A 114 9.21 15.96 4.65
CA ALA A 114 8.00 15.80 5.43
C ALA A 114 7.68 17.04 6.28
N GLU A 115 8.68 17.77 6.76
CA GLU A 115 8.50 19.05 7.49
C GLU A 115 7.98 20.15 6.57
N ILE A 116 8.47 20.18 5.33
CA ILE A 116 8.00 21.09 4.27
C ILE A 116 6.52 20.84 3.99
N VAL A 117 6.11 19.58 3.82
CA VAL A 117 4.70 19.21 3.62
C VAL A 117 3.87 19.62 4.84
N ALA A 118 4.34 19.36 6.06
CA ALA A 118 3.64 19.74 7.28
C ALA A 118 3.39 21.25 7.35
N PHE A 119 4.39 22.06 6.99
CA PHE A 119 4.27 23.51 6.95
C PHE A 119 3.21 23.96 5.92
N ILE A 120 3.24 23.44 4.70
CA ILE A 120 2.26 23.81 3.65
C ILE A 120 0.84 23.44 4.07
N VAL A 121 0.65 22.23 4.60
CA VAL A 121 -0.65 21.78 5.10
C VAL A 121 -1.12 22.65 6.27
N ARG A 122 -0.24 22.98 7.21
CA ARG A 122 -0.53 23.91 8.31
C ARG A 122 -1.05 25.26 7.79
N GLN A 123 -0.38 25.86 6.80
CA GLN A 123 -0.83 27.12 6.22
C GLN A 123 -2.23 26.99 5.58
N LYS A 124 -2.50 25.88 4.88
CA LYS A 124 -3.82 25.60 4.31
C LYS A 124 -4.90 25.46 5.39
N LEU A 125 -4.59 24.76 6.49
CA LEU A 125 -5.52 24.59 7.62
C LEU A 125 -5.83 25.92 8.32
N LEU A 126 -4.84 26.79 8.49
CA LEU A 126 -4.98 28.11 9.11
C LEU A 126 -5.88 29.05 8.30
N LYS A 127 -5.86 28.96 6.96
CA LYS A 127 -6.75 29.74 6.09
C LYS A 127 -8.22 29.35 6.21
N LYS A 128 -8.53 28.12 6.63
CA LYS A 128 -9.90 27.58 6.76
C LYS A 128 -10.74 27.60 5.47
N GLU A 129 -10.10 27.64 4.31
CA GLU A 129 -10.73 27.60 2.98
C GLU A 129 -10.68 26.18 2.39
N TYR A 130 -11.41 25.25 3.02
CA TYR A 130 -11.50 23.86 2.55
C TYR A 130 -12.76 23.18 3.06
N LYS A 131 -13.19 22.13 2.36
CA LYS A 131 -14.23 21.23 2.83
C LYS A 131 -13.65 20.25 3.84
N LYS A 132 -14.27 20.13 5.02
CA LYS A 132 -13.83 19.25 6.09
C LYS A 132 -14.35 17.81 5.92
N PRO A 133 -13.61 16.81 6.42
CA PRO A 133 -12.18 16.87 6.78
C PRO A 133 -11.29 16.91 5.52
N ILE A 134 -10.03 17.35 5.67
CA ILE A 134 -9.01 17.23 4.61
C ILE A 134 -8.09 16.01 4.86
N PHE A 135 -7.80 15.24 3.82
CA PHE A 135 -7.08 13.97 3.89
C PHE A 135 -5.62 14.10 3.48
N SER A 136 -4.71 13.47 4.23
CA SER A 136 -3.31 13.31 3.84
C SER A 136 -3.16 12.59 2.48
N THR A 137 -2.21 13.04 1.67
CA THR A 137 -1.83 12.46 0.37
C THR A 137 -0.57 11.61 0.44
N SER A 138 0.01 11.42 1.63
CA SER A 138 1.33 10.80 1.79
C SER A 138 1.34 9.29 1.50
N CYS A 139 0.22 8.59 1.70
CA CYS A 139 0.10 7.14 1.50
C CYS A 139 -0.54 6.80 0.12
N PRO A 140 0.24 6.37 -0.88
CA PRO A 140 -0.28 6.07 -2.22
C PRO A 140 -1.27 4.90 -2.23
N ALA A 141 -1.14 3.94 -1.31
CA ALA A 141 -2.09 2.84 -1.19
C ALA A 141 -3.48 3.36 -0.75
N VAL A 142 -3.54 4.34 0.15
CA VAL A 142 -4.81 4.98 0.55
C VAL A 142 -5.38 5.80 -0.59
N LEU A 143 -4.56 6.59 -1.30
CA LEU A 143 -5.05 7.34 -2.46
C LEU A 143 -5.65 6.41 -3.53
N ARG A 144 -4.98 5.31 -3.86
CA ARG A 144 -5.54 4.32 -4.81
C ARG A 144 -6.80 3.64 -4.27
N LEU A 145 -6.87 3.36 -2.96
CA LEU A 145 -8.08 2.86 -2.32
C LEU A 145 -9.24 3.85 -2.48
N MET A 146 -9.00 5.15 -2.24
CA MET A 146 -10.00 6.20 -2.42
C MET A 146 -10.42 6.34 -3.90
N GLN A 147 -9.48 6.26 -4.85
CA GLN A 147 -9.80 6.27 -6.29
C GLN A 147 -10.81 5.18 -6.68
N ILE A 148 -10.76 4.05 -5.99
CA ILE A 148 -11.57 2.86 -6.27
C ILE A 148 -12.90 2.90 -5.52
N LYS A 149 -12.85 3.13 -4.20
CA LYS A 149 -13.99 2.92 -3.30
C LYS A 149 -14.68 4.22 -2.87
N PHE A 150 -13.95 5.34 -2.84
CA PHE A 150 -14.43 6.61 -2.28
C PHE A 150 -14.13 7.80 -3.22
N PRO A 151 -14.53 7.73 -4.50
CA PRO A 151 -14.18 8.77 -5.48
C PRO A 151 -14.73 10.16 -5.11
N GLY A 152 -15.84 10.23 -4.37
CA GLY A 152 -16.43 11.49 -3.89
C GLY A 152 -15.59 12.24 -2.86
N LEU A 153 -14.59 11.59 -2.26
CA LEU A 153 -13.70 12.18 -1.25
C LEU A 153 -12.36 12.67 -1.81
N LEU A 154 -12.07 12.46 -3.10
CA LEU A 154 -10.76 12.77 -3.71
C LEU A 154 -10.44 14.28 -3.72
N GLU A 155 -11.46 15.14 -3.85
CA GLU A 155 -11.29 16.59 -3.83
C GLU A 155 -10.90 17.12 -2.45
N GLN A 156 -11.19 16.36 -1.39
CA GLN A 156 -10.88 16.69 0.00
C GLN A 156 -9.47 16.28 0.40
N THR A 157 -8.54 16.13 -0.54
CA THR A 157 -7.14 15.83 -0.23
C THR A 157 -6.31 17.09 0.00
N THR A 158 -5.14 16.97 0.65
CA THR A 158 -4.25 18.13 0.90
C THR A 158 -3.79 18.84 -0.37
N GLN A 159 -3.79 18.16 -1.52
CA GLN A 159 -3.29 18.64 -2.81
C GLN A 159 -1.79 19.04 -2.78
N VAL A 160 -1.01 18.36 -1.94
CA VAL A 160 0.45 18.52 -1.83
C VAL A 160 1.13 17.23 -2.23
N LEU A 161 2.20 17.30 -3.02
CA LEU A 161 3.01 16.15 -3.41
C LEU A 161 3.50 15.37 -2.19
N SER A 162 3.73 14.07 -2.38
CA SER A 162 4.22 13.24 -1.28
C SER A 162 5.64 13.65 -0.88
N PRO A 163 6.05 13.47 0.40
CA PRO A 163 7.40 13.81 0.85
C PRO A 163 8.51 13.18 0.00
N MET A 164 8.26 11.98 -0.55
CA MET A 164 9.17 11.29 -1.47
C MET A 164 9.44 12.11 -2.75
N GLU A 165 8.40 12.65 -3.38
CA GLU A 165 8.51 13.46 -4.60
C GLU A 165 9.19 14.79 -4.32
N ILE A 166 8.83 15.44 -3.22
CA ILE A 166 9.41 16.73 -2.81
C ILE A 166 10.90 16.57 -2.48
N ALA A 167 11.26 15.52 -1.73
CA ALA A 167 12.65 15.20 -1.43
C ALA A 167 13.48 15.00 -2.71
N ALA A 168 12.96 14.24 -3.68
CA ALA A 168 13.65 14.02 -4.94
C ALA A 168 13.87 15.31 -5.73
N ARG A 169 12.85 16.18 -5.82
CA ARG A 169 12.95 17.46 -6.55
C ARG A 169 14.01 18.37 -5.92
N ILE A 170 13.91 18.59 -4.61
CA ILE A 170 14.84 19.46 -3.89
C ILE A 170 16.27 18.90 -3.97
N ALA A 171 16.45 17.60 -3.69
CA ALA A 171 17.77 16.98 -3.69
C ALA A 171 18.44 17.05 -5.07
N LYS A 172 17.68 16.81 -6.14
CA LYS A 172 18.21 16.93 -7.50
C LYS A 172 18.54 18.37 -7.86
N ASP A 173 17.68 19.33 -7.53
CA ASP A 173 17.94 20.76 -7.77
C ASP A 173 19.20 21.26 -7.03
N GLU A 174 19.39 20.84 -5.78
CA GLU A 174 20.60 21.13 -5.00
C GLU A 174 21.83 20.47 -5.64
N ALA A 175 21.72 19.21 -6.06
CA ALA A 175 22.81 18.49 -6.70
C ALA A 175 23.21 19.07 -8.06
N VAL A 176 22.26 19.52 -8.88
CA VAL A 176 22.55 20.24 -10.15
C VAL A 176 23.39 21.49 -9.87
N LYS A 177 22.98 22.31 -8.89
CA LYS A 177 23.71 23.55 -8.52
C LYS A 177 25.11 23.27 -7.98
N LYS A 178 25.24 22.19 -7.20
CA LYS A 178 26.48 21.80 -6.52
C LYS A 178 27.49 21.14 -7.46
N THR A 179 27.03 20.32 -8.40
CA THR A 179 27.90 19.44 -9.22
C THR A 179 27.99 19.86 -10.68
N GLY A 180 27.03 20.64 -11.19
CA GLY A 180 26.89 20.95 -12.61
C GLY A 180 26.40 19.77 -13.47
N ILE A 181 26.09 18.61 -12.87
CA ILE A 181 25.54 17.45 -13.57
C ILE A 181 24.09 17.74 -13.97
N ALA A 182 23.69 17.34 -15.17
CA ALA A 182 22.34 17.57 -15.66
C ALA A 182 21.28 16.82 -14.82
N TYR A 183 20.10 17.42 -14.65
CA TYR A 183 19.02 16.89 -13.80
C TYR A 183 18.65 15.43 -14.11
N ASP A 184 18.63 15.04 -15.39
CA ASP A 184 18.27 13.69 -15.82
C ASP A 184 19.40 12.66 -15.62
N GLU A 185 20.64 13.12 -15.43
CA GLU A 185 21.79 12.27 -15.12
C GLU A 185 21.98 12.05 -13.61
N ILE A 186 21.15 12.71 -12.79
CA ILE A 186 21.10 12.55 -11.33
C ILE A 186 19.99 11.58 -10.97
N GLY A 187 20.35 10.46 -10.34
CA GLY A 187 19.43 9.44 -9.86
C GLY A 187 19.04 9.64 -8.41
N ALA A 188 17.81 10.11 -8.16
CA ALA A 188 17.21 10.09 -6.83
C ALA A 188 16.59 8.72 -6.53
N ILE A 189 17.12 7.97 -5.57
CA ILE A 189 16.72 6.58 -5.28
C ILE A 189 16.06 6.49 -3.91
N PHE A 190 14.77 6.16 -3.90
CA PHE A 190 13.99 6.03 -2.68
C PHE A 190 14.21 4.69 -1.98
N ILE A 191 14.44 4.73 -0.66
CA ILE A 191 14.56 3.53 0.16
C ILE A 191 13.21 3.24 0.78
N SER A 192 12.48 2.33 0.14
CA SER A 192 11.06 2.17 0.33
C SER A 192 10.71 1.16 1.42
N PRO A 193 9.86 1.53 2.40
CA PRO A 193 9.21 0.57 3.31
C PRO A 193 7.98 -0.09 2.67
N CYS A 194 7.57 0.36 1.48
CA CYS A 194 6.26 0.08 0.91
C CYS A 194 6.30 -0.30 -0.58
N PRO A 195 5.63 -1.37 -1.02
CA PRO A 195 5.48 -1.67 -2.45
C PRO A 195 4.72 -0.54 -3.19
N ALA A 196 3.68 0.03 -2.60
CA ALA A 196 2.88 1.07 -3.26
C ALA A 196 3.70 2.31 -3.66
N LYS A 197 4.76 2.67 -2.93
CA LYS A 197 5.71 3.75 -3.28
C LYS A 197 6.60 3.37 -4.47
N VAL A 198 7.00 2.11 -4.59
CA VAL A 198 7.69 1.58 -5.78
C VAL A 198 6.79 1.70 -7.01
N THR A 199 5.50 1.39 -6.86
CA THR A 199 4.52 1.60 -7.93
C THR A 199 4.29 3.09 -8.21
N GLU A 200 4.12 3.94 -7.19
CA GLU A 200 3.91 5.40 -7.34
C GLU A 200 5.02 6.07 -8.14
N MET A 201 6.28 5.70 -7.95
CA MET A 201 7.37 6.22 -8.77
C MET A 201 7.19 5.93 -10.27
N ARG A 202 6.79 4.69 -10.62
CA ARG A 202 6.63 4.28 -12.03
C ARG A 202 5.29 4.71 -12.63
N GLN A 203 4.27 4.83 -11.77
CA GLN A 203 2.90 5.21 -12.10
C GLN A 203 2.38 6.20 -11.05
N PRO A 204 2.84 7.46 -11.16
CA PRO A 204 2.43 8.52 -10.25
C PRO A 204 0.94 8.79 -10.36
N ILE A 205 0.34 9.20 -9.24
CA ILE A 205 -1.09 9.51 -9.13
C ILE A 205 -1.34 11.00 -9.42
N THR A 206 -0.40 11.85 -9.01
CA THR A 206 -0.56 13.31 -8.90
C THR A 206 0.38 14.09 -9.81
N THR A 207 1.21 13.38 -10.57
CA THR A 207 2.14 13.96 -11.55
C THR A 207 2.19 13.14 -12.83
N LYS A 208 2.63 13.75 -13.94
CA LYS A 208 2.91 13.03 -15.20
C LYS A 208 4.10 12.08 -15.06
N HIS A 209 5.15 12.56 -14.41
CA HIS A 209 6.39 11.83 -14.18
C HIS A 209 6.85 12.05 -12.74
N SER A 210 7.42 11.01 -12.14
CA SER A 210 8.06 11.07 -10.83
C SER A 210 9.44 11.73 -10.95
N ALA A 211 9.82 12.54 -9.96
CA ALA A 211 11.20 13.01 -9.84
C ALA A 211 12.13 11.93 -9.27
N VAL A 212 11.57 10.85 -8.72
CA VAL A 212 12.29 9.69 -8.21
C VAL A 212 12.64 8.76 -9.37
N ASN A 213 13.90 8.33 -9.40
CA ASN A 213 14.53 7.62 -10.51
C ASN A 213 14.68 6.11 -10.26
N GLY A 214 14.54 5.67 -9.01
CA GLY A 214 14.55 4.28 -8.60
C GLY A 214 13.98 4.12 -7.19
N ALA A 215 13.50 2.92 -6.86
CA ALA A 215 13.00 2.60 -5.53
C ALA A 215 13.48 1.22 -5.09
N ILE A 216 14.27 1.16 -4.02
CA ILE A 216 14.84 -0.07 -3.45
C ILE A 216 14.08 -0.42 -2.17
N GLY A 217 13.61 -1.66 -2.04
CA GLY A 217 12.97 -2.11 -0.81
C GLY A 217 13.93 -2.10 0.39
N ALA A 218 13.49 -1.61 1.55
CA ALA A 218 14.31 -1.54 2.75
C ALA A 218 14.89 -2.92 3.16
N ASN A 219 14.12 -3.98 3.01
CA ASN A 219 14.54 -5.38 3.20
C ASN A 219 15.73 -5.80 2.32
N LEU A 220 15.90 -5.21 1.13
CA LEU A 220 16.98 -5.58 0.22
C LEU A 220 18.31 -4.93 0.61
N ILE A 221 18.28 -3.74 1.20
CA ILE A 221 19.48 -2.95 1.53
C ILE A 221 19.92 -3.07 2.99
N TYR A 222 19.05 -3.61 3.85
CA TYR A 222 19.26 -3.71 5.30
C TYR A 222 20.59 -4.35 5.70
N ARG A 223 20.97 -5.47 5.05
CA ARG A 223 22.23 -6.17 5.36
C ARG A 223 23.45 -5.33 4.98
N ASP A 224 23.36 -4.56 3.89
CA ASP A 224 24.44 -3.69 3.44
C ASP A 224 24.61 -2.49 4.38
N ILE A 225 23.51 -1.92 4.90
CA ILE A 225 23.58 -0.86 5.91
C ILE A 225 24.20 -1.38 7.21
N ILE A 226 23.72 -2.51 7.76
CA ILE A 226 24.29 -3.08 9.00
C ILE A 226 25.80 -3.29 8.91
N ARG A 227 26.30 -3.80 7.79
CA ARG A 227 27.73 -4.03 7.57
C ARG A 227 28.57 -2.75 7.56
N ASN A 228 27.94 -1.59 7.40
CA ASN A 228 28.63 -0.30 7.29
C ASN A 228 28.26 0.71 8.40
N LEU A 229 27.36 0.37 9.35
CA LEU A 229 26.97 1.26 10.46
C LEU A 229 28.15 1.75 11.31
N HIS A 230 29.20 0.94 11.48
CA HIS A 230 30.31 1.24 12.37
C HIS A 230 31.63 1.56 11.66
N LYS A 231 31.64 1.67 10.33
CA LYS A 231 32.91 1.78 9.59
C LYS A 231 33.63 3.13 9.71
N GLY A 232 33.04 4.13 10.38
CA GLY A 232 33.57 5.49 10.39
C GLY A 232 33.48 6.12 9.00
N ALA A 233 33.19 7.42 8.92
CA ALA A 233 32.88 8.07 7.64
C ALA A 233 34.11 8.01 6.71
N THR A 234 34.03 7.23 5.64
CA THR A 234 35.04 7.10 4.57
C THR A 234 34.33 7.10 3.22
N ASP A 235 34.89 7.80 2.22
CA ASP A 235 34.28 7.95 0.90
C ASP A 235 34.47 6.70 0.02
N LYS A 236 33.97 6.75 -1.22
CA LYS A 236 34.11 5.67 -2.22
C LYS A 236 35.58 5.29 -2.52
N GLU A 237 36.52 6.17 -2.18
CA GLU A 237 37.96 6.02 -2.40
C GLU A 237 38.70 5.61 -1.11
N GLY A 238 37.98 5.42 0.00
CA GLY A 238 38.53 5.04 1.30
C GLY A 238 39.19 6.19 2.08
N LYS A 239 38.99 7.45 1.68
CA LYS A 239 39.48 8.60 2.44
C LYS A 239 38.58 8.89 3.63
N PRO A 240 39.12 9.31 4.79
CA PRO A 240 38.31 9.80 5.90
C PRO A 240 37.42 10.94 5.43
N ILE A 241 36.11 10.75 5.47
CA ILE A 241 35.14 11.83 5.43
C ILE A 241 35.25 12.46 6.82
N GLU A 242 35.70 13.72 6.93
CA GLU A 242 35.39 14.53 8.12
C GLU A 242 33.90 14.32 8.39
N ARG A 243 33.50 13.89 9.61
CA ARG A 243 32.10 13.57 9.95
C ARG A 243 31.21 14.77 9.63
N ARG A 244 30.81 14.88 8.36
CA ARG A 244 29.91 15.88 7.85
C ARG A 244 28.59 15.55 8.49
N ARG A 245 28.02 16.51 9.19
CA ARG A 245 26.67 16.38 9.72
C ARG A 245 25.72 16.22 8.54
N LEU A 246 25.16 15.03 8.38
CA LEU A 246 24.19 14.71 7.32
C LEU A 246 22.76 14.85 7.83
N HIS A 247 22.54 14.65 9.14
CA HIS A 247 21.23 14.73 9.75
C HIS A 247 20.78 16.20 9.83
N LYS A 248 19.73 16.51 9.09
CA LYS A 248 19.12 17.84 8.93
C LYS A 248 17.69 17.88 9.49
N ALA A 249 16.94 16.79 9.40
CA ALA A 249 15.50 16.76 9.74
C ALA A 249 15.24 16.76 11.25
N THR A 250 14.35 17.61 11.76
CA THR A 250 14.03 17.65 13.20
C THR A 250 13.26 16.41 13.68
N LYS A 251 12.99 16.34 14.99
CA LYS A 251 12.11 15.32 15.60
C LYS A 251 10.73 15.23 14.94
N LEU A 252 10.23 16.35 14.40
CA LEU A 252 8.93 16.40 13.72
C LEU A 252 9.00 15.63 12.40
N GLY A 253 9.96 15.95 11.53
CA GLY A 253 10.16 15.23 10.26
C GLY A 253 10.37 13.73 10.45
N MET A 254 11.22 13.35 11.39
CA MET A 254 11.48 11.94 11.71
C MET A 254 10.23 11.20 12.22
N SER A 255 9.31 11.91 12.90
CA SER A 255 8.11 11.28 13.46
C SER A 255 7.13 10.76 12.40
N TRP A 256 7.20 11.25 11.16
CA TRP A 256 6.37 10.79 10.04
C TRP A 256 6.54 9.30 9.70
N GLY A 257 7.60 8.66 10.21
CA GLY A 257 7.81 7.23 10.02
C GLY A 257 6.72 6.37 10.69
N TYR A 258 6.01 6.89 11.70
CA TYR A 258 4.95 6.20 12.41
C TYR A 258 3.65 7.03 12.48
N LEU A 259 2.53 6.36 12.75
CA LEU A 259 1.21 7.00 12.87
C LEU A 259 1.22 8.14 13.91
N THR A 260 0.52 9.23 13.65
CA THR A 260 0.47 10.50 14.43
C THR A 260 1.65 11.44 14.20
N GLY A 261 2.68 11.06 13.43
CA GLY A 261 3.81 11.93 13.16
C GLY A 261 3.45 13.15 12.30
N GLU A 262 2.64 12.91 11.28
CA GLU A 262 2.14 13.95 10.38
C GLU A 262 1.27 15.00 11.08
N PRO A 263 0.19 14.66 11.80
CA PRO A 263 -0.63 15.65 12.51
C PRO A 263 0.14 16.39 13.59
N LYS A 264 1.09 15.73 14.29
CA LYS A 264 1.97 16.40 15.26
C LYS A 264 2.88 17.44 14.60
N SER A 265 3.37 17.14 13.40
CA SER A 265 4.21 18.07 12.63
C SER A 265 3.38 19.24 12.10
N ILE A 266 2.13 19.01 11.73
CA ILE A 266 1.19 20.06 11.32
C ILE A 266 0.85 20.98 12.50
N GLY A 267 0.54 20.41 13.67
CA GLY A 267 0.45 21.13 14.96
C GLY A 267 -0.72 22.12 15.10
N VAL A 268 -1.71 22.08 14.21
CA VAL A 268 -2.89 22.96 14.24
C VAL A 268 -4.16 22.19 13.86
N GLY A 269 -5.31 22.69 14.33
CA GLY A 269 -6.62 22.13 14.03
C GLY A 269 -6.94 20.85 14.81
N THR A 270 -8.20 20.41 14.69
CA THR A 270 -8.64 19.10 15.19
C THR A 270 -8.18 18.02 14.24
N THR A 271 -7.31 17.12 14.69
CA THR A 271 -6.72 16.07 13.84
C THR A 271 -7.10 14.67 14.27
N LEU A 272 -7.34 13.77 13.32
CA LEU A 272 -7.52 12.33 13.53
C LEU A 272 -6.45 11.56 12.76
N ALA A 273 -6.00 10.42 13.30
CA ALA A 273 -5.03 9.55 12.64
C ALA A 273 -5.48 8.09 12.68
N VAL A 274 -5.57 7.46 11.51
CA VAL A 274 -6.01 6.07 11.37
C VAL A 274 -5.00 5.26 10.58
N SER A 275 -4.71 4.06 11.06
CA SER A 275 -3.84 3.10 10.40
C SER A 275 -4.53 1.76 10.20
N GLY A 276 -4.14 1.06 9.12
CA GLY A 276 -4.70 -0.23 8.74
C GLY A 276 -5.83 -0.04 7.72
N SER A 277 -5.70 -0.70 6.57
CA SER A 277 -6.58 -0.45 5.42
C SER A 277 -8.06 -0.67 5.72
N HIS A 278 -8.41 -1.68 6.53
CA HIS A 278 -9.80 -1.94 6.92
C HIS A 278 -10.37 -0.84 7.85
N ASN A 279 -9.56 -0.32 8.78
CA ASN A 279 -9.96 0.81 9.63
C ASN A 279 -10.12 2.09 8.80
N VAL A 280 -9.24 2.30 7.81
CA VAL A 280 -9.35 3.41 6.86
C VAL A 280 -10.65 3.31 6.06
N ILE A 281 -11.02 2.13 5.54
CA ILE A 281 -12.29 1.91 4.84
C ILE A 281 -13.47 2.27 5.75
N SER A 282 -13.51 1.72 6.98
CA SER A 282 -14.60 1.99 7.94
C SER A 282 -14.76 3.48 8.22
N LEU A 283 -13.65 4.20 8.44
CA LEU A 283 -13.69 5.64 8.69
C LEU A 283 -14.16 6.42 7.45
N LEU A 284 -13.70 6.06 6.25
CA LEU A 284 -14.12 6.74 5.03
C LEU A 284 -15.61 6.52 4.73
N GLU A 285 -16.17 5.35 5.07
CA GLU A 285 -17.61 5.08 4.98
C GLU A 285 -18.44 5.96 5.93
N GLU A 286 -17.96 6.22 7.15
CA GLU A 286 -18.56 7.20 8.08
C GLU A 286 -18.55 8.61 7.49
N ILE A 287 -17.42 9.01 6.91
CA ILE A 287 -17.27 10.35 6.35
C ILE A 287 -18.14 10.55 5.09
N GLU A 288 -18.30 9.54 4.23
CA GLU A 288 -19.23 9.62 3.09
C GLU A 288 -20.69 9.77 3.53
N ARG A 289 -21.07 9.28 4.71
CA ARG A 289 -22.40 9.52 5.31
C ARG A 289 -22.56 10.93 5.91
N GLY A 290 -21.53 11.78 5.83
CA GLY A 290 -21.55 13.15 6.34
C GLY A 290 -21.12 13.28 7.80
N GLU A 291 -20.55 12.25 8.41
CA GLU A 291 -20.00 12.31 9.78
C GLU A 291 -18.64 13.07 9.79
N MET A 292 -18.08 13.32 10.98
CA MET A 292 -16.72 13.90 11.19
C MET A 292 -16.47 15.30 10.59
N GLN A 293 -17.50 16.14 10.50
CA GLN A 293 -17.39 17.51 9.97
C GLN A 293 -16.68 18.50 10.92
N ASP A 294 -16.44 18.07 12.17
CA ASP A 294 -15.72 18.80 13.21
C ASP A 294 -14.20 18.52 13.22
N VAL A 295 -13.75 17.55 12.41
CA VAL A 295 -12.32 17.24 12.23
C VAL A 295 -11.75 18.04 11.07
N ASP A 296 -10.64 18.75 11.30
CA ASP A 296 -9.97 19.56 10.27
C ASP A 296 -9.12 18.68 9.35
N PHE A 297 -8.31 17.78 9.91
CA PHE A 297 -7.32 16.99 9.17
C PHE A 297 -7.31 15.52 9.57
N ILE A 298 -7.18 14.63 8.59
CA ILE A 298 -7.11 13.18 8.81
C ILE A 298 -5.87 12.57 8.17
N GLU A 299 -5.00 12.01 9.00
CA GLU A 299 -3.89 11.16 8.57
C GLU A 299 -4.41 9.73 8.33
N LEU A 300 -4.26 9.25 7.09
CA LEU A 300 -4.66 7.89 6.70
C LEU A 300 -3.43 7.09 6.25
N LYS A 301 -3.19 5.94 6.89
CA LYS A 301 -2.10 5.01 6.51
C LYS A 301 -2.65 3.60 6.29
N ALA A 302 -2.32 2.99 5.16
CA ALA A 302 -2.78 1.64 4.82
C ALA A 302 -2.22 0.55 5.76
N CYS A 303 -1.02 0.75 6.32
CA CYS A 303 -0.32 -0.22 7.16
C CYS A 303 -0.50 0.10 8.64
N ASN A 304 -0.57 -0.94 9.48
CA ASN A 304 -0.69 -0.79 10.93
C ASN A 304 0.50 -0.01 11.52
N ALA A 305 0.21 0.92 12.43
CA ALA A 305 1.20 1.81 13.07
C ALA A 305 1.94 2.79 12.12
N GLY A 306 1.52 2.91 10.85
CA GLY A 306 2.12 3.82 9.87
C GLY A 306 3.20 3.14 9.01
N CYS A 307 4.11 3.94 8.43
CA CYS A 307 5.14 3.43 7.50
C CYS A 307 6.11 2.43 8.15
N VAL A 308 6.33 2.50 9.47
CA VAL A 308 7.06 1.48 10.25
C VAL A 308 6.47 0.08 10.13
N GLY A 309 5.16 -0.04 9.88
CA GLY A 309 4.51 -1.33 9.58
C GLY A 309 4.47 -1.69 8.10
N GLY A 310 5.25 -0.99 7.26
CA GLY A 310 5.34 -1.25 5.84
C GLY A 310 5.83 -2.68 5.53
N PRO A 311 5.30 -3.36 4.49
CA PRO A 311 5.65 -4.74 4.16
C PRO A 311 7.12 -5.01 3.83
N LEU A 312 7.89 -3.97 3.53
CA LEU A 312 9.32 -4.09 3.18
C LEU A 312 10.24 -3.82 4.38
N ASN A 313 9.68 -3.51 5.55
CA ASN A 313 10.47 -3.37 6.77
C ASN A 313 10.78 -4.75 7.37
N ILE A 314 11.92 -4.82 8.07
CA ILE A 314 12.42 -6.07 8.66
C ILE A 314 11.82 -6.32 10.05
N PRO A 315 11.92 -5.40 11.02
CA PRO A 315 11.32 -5.65 12.33
C PRO A 315 9.80 -5.56 12.26
N ASN A 316 9.15 -6.20 13.21
CA ASN A 316 7.73 -5.98 13.45
C ASN A 316 7.46 -4.48 13.74
N SER A 317 6.30 -3.99 13.29
CA SER A 317 5.89 -2.58 13.39
C SER A 317 5.98 -2.00 14.81
N PHE A 318 5.67 -2.78 15.84
CA PHE A 318 5.76 -2.32 17.24
C PHE A 318 7.20 -2.09 17.67
N VAL A 319 8.10 -3.00 17.30
CA VAL A 319 9.55 -2.90 17.60
C VAL A 319 10.17 -1.74 16.82
N GLY A 320 9.90 -1.66 15.51
CA GLY A 320 10.40 -0.58 14.67
C GLY A 320 9.95 0.81 15.16
N ARG A 321 8.70 0.92 15.65
CA ARG A 321 8.19 2.16 16.25
C ARG A 321 8.93 2.53 17.53
N VAL A 322 9.20 1.56 18.41
CA VAL A 322 9.96 1.81 19.65
C VAL A 322 11.38 2.29 19.33
N HIS A 323 12.06 1.63 18.40
CA HIS A 323 13.41 2.02 17.98
C HIS A 323 13.45 3.43 17.39
N LEU A 324 12.55 3.74 16.45
CA LEU A 324 12.47 5.06 15.83
C LEU A 324 12.19 6.15 16.88
N ARG A 325 11.25 5.91 17.80
CA ARG A 325 10.98 6.86 18.90
C ARG A 325 12.20 7.03 19.82
N GLY A 326 12.92 5.95 20.10
CA GLY A 326 14.16 5.97 20.87
C GLY A 326 15.22 6.84 20.20
N LEU A 327 15.44 6.67 18.89
CA LEU A 327 16.35 7.50 18.12
C LEU A 327 15.95 8.98 18.17
N ILE A 328 14.68 9.29 17.88
CA ILE A 328 14.16 10.66 17.92
C ILE A 328 14.38 11.31 19.29
N SER A 329 14.18 10.56 20.38
CA SER A 329 14.37 11.09 21.74
C SER A 329 15.85 11.38 22.07
N ARG A 330 16.79 10.67 21.44
CA ARG A 330 18.24 10.83 21.64
C ARG A 330 18.85 11.90 20.74
N SER A 331 18.28 12.16 19.56
CA SER A 331 18.79 13.14 18.60
C SER A 331 18.79 14.60 19.10
N GLY A 332 18.20 14.87 20.27
CA GLY A 332 18.16 16.21 20.87
C GLY A 332 17.27 17.18 20.10
N GLU A 333 17.33 18.47 20.48
CA GLU A 333 16.67 19.53 19.73
C GLU A 333 17.61 20.09 18.68
N GLN A 334 17.11 20.22 17.44
CA GLN A 334 17.82 20.88 16.36
C GLN A 334 16.89 21.87 15.66
N PRO A 335 17.42 23.02 15.20
CA PRO A 335 16.64 23.99 14.46
C PRO A 335 16.19 23.42 13.11
N SER A 336 15.06 23.93 12.61
CA SER A 336 14.62 23.63 11.24
C SER A 336 15.71 23.99 10.23
N TYR A 337 15.93 23.11 9.26
CA TYR A 337 16.97 23.32 8.24
C TYR A 337 16.61 24.42 7.23
N TYR A 338 15.33 24.50 6.85
CA TYR A 338 14.81 25.60 6.03
C TYR A 338 13.97 26.55 6.89
N SER A 339 14.11 27.85 6.66
CA SER A 339 13.25 28.88 7.23
C SER A 339 11.84 28.83 6.60
N GLU A 340 10.84 29.38 7.29
CA GLU A 340 9.48 29.44 6.74
C GLU A 340 9.41 30.28 5.46
N GLU A 341 10.23 31.33 5.33
CA GLU A 341 10.37 32.13 4.11
C GLU A 341 10.97 31.33 2.96
N GLU A 342 11.98 30.50 3.23
CA GLU A 342 12.58 29.64 2.21
C GLU A 342 11.56 28.62 1.69
N ILE A 343 10.81 27.97 2.61
CA ILE A 343 9.77 27.01 2.25
C ILE A 343 8.68 27.69 1.41
N ARG A 344 8.22 28.87 1.83
CA ARG A 344 7.21 29.64 1.08
C ARG A 344 7.71 30.05 -0.29
N GLY A 345 8.96 30.50 -0.41
CA GLY A 345 9.56 30.83 -1.70
C GLY A 345 9.71 29.63 -2.64
N MET A 346 9.90 28.42 -2.11
CA MET A 346 9.86 27.19 -2.91
C MET A 346 8.42 26.80 -3.31
N TYR A 347 7.45 26.99 -2.42
CA TYR A 347 6.04 26.71 -2.68
C TYR A 347 5.48 27.63 -3.78
N GLU A 348 5.75 28.94 -3.72
CA GLU A 348 5.30 29.94 -4.70
C GLU A 348 5.86 29.70 -6.11
N LYS A 349 7.00 29.00 -6.22
CA LYS A 349 7.59 28.58 -7.50
C LYS A 349 6.94 27.30 -8.07
N GLY A 350 5.92 26.74 -7.41
CA GLY A 350 5.15 25.59 -7.88
C GLY A 350 5.84 24.24 -7.69
N HIS A 351 6.89 24.14 -6.85
CA HIS A 351 7.65 22.88 -6.71
C HIS A 351 6.89 21.74 -6.02
N PHE A 352 5.78 22.04 -5.33
CA PHE A 352 5.13 21.11 -4.39
C PHE A 352 3.68 20.75 -4.75
N GLU A 353 3.14 21.34 -5.82
CA GLU A 353 1.76 21.17 -6.23
C GLU A 353 1.58 19.99 -7.19
N PHE A 354 0.35 19.49 -7.26
CA PHE A 354 -0.02 18.47 -8.21
C PHE A 354 0.06 19.02 -9.63
N THR A 355 0.56 18.19 -10.55
CA THR A 355 0.50 18.51 -11.99
C THR A 355 -0.63 17.77 -12.70
N GLU A 356 -1.23 16.79 -12.02
CA GLU A 356 -2.36 16.00 -12.51
C GLU A 356 -3.43 15.88 -11.41
N PRO A 357 -4.74 15.90 -11.76
CA PRO A 357 -5.81 15.66 -10.80
C PRO A 357 -5.85 14.19 -10.38
N ILE A 358 -6.28 13.93 -9.14
CA ILE A 358 -6.54 12.55 -8.69
C ILE A 358 -7.88 12.10 -9.27
N LEU A 359 -7.84 11.22 -10.26
CA LEU A 359 -9.05 10.73 -10.95
C LEU A 359 -9.56 9.40 -10.36
N PRO A 360 -10.89 9.16 -10.34
CA PRO A 360 -11.46 7.86 -10.01
C PRO A 360 -10.93 6.72 -10.90
N ARG A 361 -10.84 5.52 -10.33
CA ARG A 361 -10.45 4.29 -11.03
C ARG A 361 -11.60 3.27 -10.95
N PRO A 362 -12.48 3.21 -11.97
CA PRO A 362 -13.60 2.27 -11.95
C PRO A 362 -13.12 0.83 -12.04
N ILE A 363 -13.68 -0.05 -11.21
CA ILE A 363 -13.24 -1.45 -11.03
C ILE A 363 -14.31 -2.47 -11.46
N MET A 364 -15.56 -2.00 -11.59
CA MET A 364 -16.72 -2.85 -11.85
C MET A 364 -17.34 -2.58 -13.22
N THR A 365 -16.54 -2.71 -14.27
CA THR A 365 -17.06 -2.83 -15.64
C THR A 365 -17.44 -4.29 -15.89
N LEU A 366 -18.67 -4.67 -15.55
CA LEU A 366 -19.21 -6.01 -15.84
C LEU A 366 -19.36 -6.26 -17.35
N ASP A 367 -19.58 -5.18 -18.10
CA ASP A 367 -19.64 -5.13 -19.55
C ASP A 367 -19.28 -3.71 -20.02
N GLU A 368 -18.87 -3.57 -21.28
CA GLU A 368 -18.69 -2.25 -21.91
C GLU A 368 -20.05 -1.62 -22.25
N ASP A 369 -21.04 -2.47 -22.54
CA ASP A 369 -22.43 -2.05 -22.78
C ASP A 369 -23.18 -1.88 -21.45
N VAL A 370 -23.70 -0.67 -21.21
CA VAL A 370 -24.39 -0.31 -19.96
C VAL A 370 -25.62 -1.19 -19.71
N ALA A 371 -26.40 -1.52 -20.74
CA ALA A 371 -27.60 -2.35 -20.58
C ALA A 371 -27.22 -3.78 -20.19
N LYS A 372 -26.18 -4.35 -20.82
CA LYS A 372 -25.65 -5.66 -20.42
C LYS A 372 -25.05 -5.64 -19.03
N ALA A 373 -24.36 -4.56 -18.65
CA ALA A 373 -23.80 -4.39 -17.32
C ALA A 373 -24.90 -4.39 -16.24
N LEU A 374 -26.04 -3.74 -16.49
CA LEU A 374 -27.20 -3.75 -15.58
C LEU A 374 -27.78 -5.15 -15.41
N VAL A 375 -27.97 -5.90 -16.50
CA VAL A 375 -28.45 -7.29 -16.43
C VAL A 375 -27.48 -8.18 -15.66
N LYS A 376 -26.17 -8.03 -15.90
CA LYS A 376 -25.13 -8.75 -15.15
C LYS A 376 -25.13 -8.37 -13.67
N MET A 377 -25.39 -7.11 -13.33
CA MET A 377 -25.46 -6.63 -11.95
C MET A 377 -26.67 -7.22 -11.21
N GLU A 378 -27.85 -7.25 -11.84
CA GLU A 378 -29.04 -7.89 -11.27
C GLU A 378 -28.80 -9.38 -11.01
N ARG A 379 -28.18 -10.07 -11.97
CA ARG A 379 -27.81 -11.49 -11.83
C ARG A 379 -26.76 -11.71 -10.73
N LEU A 380 -25.78 -10.80 -10.59
CA LEU A 380 -24.80 -10.86 -9.51
C LEU A 380 -25.48 -10.78 -8.14
N ASP A 381 -26.42 -9.85 -7.97
CA ASP A 381 -27.15 -9.69 -6.72
C ASP A 381 -28.05 -10.90 -6.43
N GLN A 382 -28.65 -11.51 -7.46
CA GLN A 382 -29.38 -12.76 -7.32
C GLN A 382 -28.47 -13.91 -6.82
N ILE A 383 -27.35 -14.18 -7.51
CA ILE A 383 -26.40 -15.23 -7.11
C ILE A 383 -25.88 -14.98 -5.69
N THR A 384 -25.61 -13.71 -5.35
CA THR A 384 -25.15 -13.32 -4.01
C THR A 384 -26.17 -13.71 -2.93
N LYS A 385 -27.48 -13.51 -3.17
CA LYS A 385 -28.56 -13.91 -2.26
C LYS A 385 -28.72 -15.42 -2.16
N GLU A 386 -28.45 -16.15 -3.24
CA GLU A 386 -28.54 -17.61 -3.26
C GLU A 386 -27.35 -18.26 -2.54
N LEU A 387 -26.19 -17.62 -2.53
CA LEU A 387 -25.01 -18.10 -1.81
C LEU A 387 -25.19 -18.02 -0.28
N PRO A 388 -24.44 -18.80 0.50
CA PRO A 388 -24.64 -18.91 1.96
C PRO A 388 -24.42 -17.65 2.78
N GLY A 389 -23.80 -16.60 2.22
CA GLY A 389 -23.49 -15.35 2.94
C GLY A 389 -22.48 -15.49 4.08
N LEU A 390 -21.75 -16.61 4.18
CA LEU A 390 -20.80 -16.86 5.27
C LEU A 390 -19.45 -16.17 5.08
N ASP A 391 -19.13 -15.77 3.83
CA ASP A 391 -17.84 -15.20 3.46
C ASP A 391 -16.64 -16.02 4.00
N CYS A 392 -16.67 -17.35 3.94
CA CYS A 392 -15.61 -18.16 4.56
C CYS A 392 -14.30 -18.18 3.76
N GLY A 393 -14.33 -17.86 2.46
CA GLY A 393 -13.15 -17.87 1.59
C GLY A 393 -12.71 -19.24 1.06
N ALA A 394 -13.47 -20.31 1.35
CA ALA A 394 -13.11 -21.68 0.99
C ALA A 394 -13.06 -21.93 -0.53
N CYS A 395 -13.86 -21.22 -1.31
CA CYS A 395 -13.87 -21.28 -2.77
C CYS A 395 -12.73 -20.49 -3.43
N GLY A 396 -11.87 -19.82 -2.64
CA GLY A 396 -10.80 -18.96 -3.15
C GLY A 396 -11.21 -17.51 -3.44
N SER A 397 -12.48 -17.15 -3.31
CA SER A 397 -12.99 -15.77 -3.39
C SER A 397 -13.18 -15.18 -1.99
N PRO A 398 -12.85 -13.90 -1.74
CA PRO A 398 -12.84 -13.32 -0.40
C PRO A 398 -14.21 -13.21 0.26
N THR A 399 -15.28 -13.06 -0.53
CA THR A 399 -16.67 -12.95 -0.07
C THR A 399 -17.60 -13.74 -1.01
N CYS A 400 -18.81 -14.06 -0.56
CA CYS A 400 -19.85 -14.66 -1.39
C CYS A 400 -20.20 -13.74 -2.57
N ARG A 401 -20.21 -12.42 -2.36
CA ARG A 401 -20.38 -11.45 -3.45
C ARG A 401 -19.22 -11.51 -4.45
N ALA A 402 -17.98 -11.64 -3.98
CA ALA A 402 -16.83 -11.82 -4.85
C ALA A 402 -16.91 -13.13 -5.66
N LEU A 403 -17.37 -14.23 -5.06
CA LEU A 403 -17.64 -15.47 -5.81
C LEU A 403 -18.75 -15.27 -6.85
N ALA A 404 -19.82 -14.57 -6.51
CA ALA A 404 -20.89 -14.24 -7.46
C ALA A 404 -20.35 -13.42 -8.65
N GLU A 405 -19.46 -12.46 -8.40
CA GLU A 405 -18.76 -11.73 -9.46
C GLU A 405 -17.90 -12.66 -10.33
N ASP A 406 -17.16 -13.59 -9.72
CA ASP A 406 -16.33 -14.55 -10.45
C ASP A 406 -17.18 -15.47 -11.34
N ILE A 407 -18.37 -15.88 -10.87
CA ILE A 407 -19.35 -16.65 -11.65
C ILE A 407 -19.87 -15.86 -12.84
N ILE A 408 -20.23 -14.58 -12.64
CA ILE A 408 -20.68 -13.69 -13.73
C ILE A 408 -19.60 -13.47 -14.78
N ARG A 409 -18.33 -13.41 -14.35
CA ARG A 409 -17.16 -13.30 -15.24
C ARG A 409 -16.77 -14.63 -15.89
N GLY A 410 -17.43 -15.75 -15.55
CA GLY A 410 -17.11 -17.09 -16.07
C GLY A 410 -15.79 -17.67 -15.52
N MET A 411 -15.30 -17.15 -14.39
CA MET A 411 -14.08 -17.60 -13.72
C MET A 411 -14.34 -18.67 -12.65
N ALA A 412 -15.61 -18.83 -12.24
CA ALA A 412 -16.03 -19.75 -11.19
C ALA A 412 -17.41 -20.33 -11.50
N PHE A 413 -17.76 -21.40 -10.79
CA PHE A 413 -19.09 -22.01 -10.80
C PHE A 413 -19.72 -21.95 -9.40
N GLU A 414 -21.05 -22.00 -9.33
CA GLU A 414 -21.76 -22.05 -8.04
C GLU A 414 -21.31 -23.24 -7.17
N THR A 415 -20.96 -24.35 -7.80
CA THR A 415 -20.44 -25.56 -7.15
C THR A 415 -19.03 -25.42 -6.61
N ASP A 416 -18.31 -24.33 -6.89
CA ASP A 416 -17.04 -24.03 -6.23
C ASP A 416 -17.27 -23.65 -4.76
N CYS A 417 -18.48 -23.19 -4.42
CA CYS A 417 -18.91 -23.09 -3.04
C CYS A 417 -19.12 -24.50 -2.45
N VAL A 418 -18.28 -24.88 -1.49
CA VAL A 418 -18.33 -26.21 -0.84
C VAL A 418 -19.70 -26.54 -0.22
N ILE A 419 -20.47 -25.53 0.19
CA ILE A 419 -21.82 -25.71 0.74
C ILE A 419 -22.80 -26.06 -0.39
N LYS A 420 -22.79 -25.29 -1.49
CA LYS A 420 -23.60 -25.55 -2.68
C LYS A 420 -23.27 -26.90 -3.31
N LEU A 421 -21.99 -27.24 -3.38
CA LEU A 421 -21.53 -28.56 -3.83
C LEU A 421 -22.13 -29.66 -2.96
N ARG A 422 -22.01 -29.54 -1.64
CA ARG A 422 -22.53 -30.53 -0.70
C ARG A 422 -24.04 -30.69 -0.82
N ASP A 423 -24.79 -29.60 -0.97
CA ASP A 423 -26.25 -29.67 -1.12
C ASP A 423 -26.65 -30.32 -2.45
N ARG A 424 -25.92 -30.03 -3.53
CA ARG A 424 -26.13 -30.71 -4.83
C ARG A 424 -25.81 -32.20 -4.76
N ILE A 425 -24.76 -32.59 -4.04
CA ILE A 425 -24.42 -34.00 -3.80
C ILE A 425 -25.55 -34.72 -3.04
N LYS A 426 -26.15 -34.08 -2.02
CA LYS A 426 -27.28 -34.68 -1.28
C LYS A 426 -28.49 -34.93 -2.19
N ILE A 427 -28.83 -33.97 -3.05
CA ILE A 427 -29.94 -34.10 -4.00
C ILE A 427 -29.68 -35.27 -4.96
N LEU A 428 -28.49 -35.32 -5.56
CA LEU A 428 -28.11 -36.41 -6.46
C LEU A 428 -28.14 -37.77 -5.76
N ALA A 429 -27.68 -37.87 -4.51
CA ALA A 429 -27.74 -39.10 -3.74
C ALA A 429 -29.19 -39.56 -3.48
N GLN A 430 -30.12 -38.64 -3.22
CA GLN A 430 -31.54 -38.94 -3.06
C GLN A 430 -32.17 -39.42 -4.38
N GLU A 431 -31.84 -38.78 -5.50
CA GLU A 431 -32.31 -39.18 -6.83
C GLU A 431 -31.80 -40.57 -7.22
N ILE A 432 -30.52 -40.86 -6.99
CA ILE A 432 -29.94 -42.19 -7.24
C ILE A 432 -30.66 -43.25 -6.40
N LEU A 433 -30.90 -42.98 -5.10
CA LEU A 433 -31.61 -43.90 -4.22
C LEU A 433 -33.07 -44.12 -4.66
N TYR A 434 -33.74 -43.05 -5.12
CA TYR A 434 -35.09 -43.13 -5.66
C TYR A 434 -35.13 -44.01 -6.91
N LEU A 435 -34.26 -43.75 -7.89
CA LEU A 435 -34.18 -44.53 -9.13
C LEU A 435 -33.86 -46.01 -8.86
N ALA A 436 -32.98 -46.31 -7.90
CA ALA A 436 -32.65 -47.69 -7.52
C ALA A 436 -33.83 -48.46 -6.90
N ARG A 437 -34.83 -47.76 -6.33
CA ARG A 437 -36.06 -48.37 -5.77
C ARG A 437 -37.14 -48.60 -6.82
N ILE A 438 -37.00 -48.03 -8.01
CA ILE A 438 -37.97 -48.25 -9.09
C ILE A 438 -37.74 -49.65 -9.65
N VAL A 439 -38.71 -50.54 -9.41
CA VAL A 439 -38.78 -51.84 -10.09
C VAL A 439 -39.71 -51.67 -11.29
N PRO A 440 -39.24 -51.88 -12.53
CA PRO A 440 -40.12 -51.86 -13.70
C PRO A 440 -41.26 -52.87 -13.51
N PRO A 441 -42.50 -52.57 -13.95
CA PRO A 441 -43.63 -53.50 -13.84
C PRO A 441 -43.34 -54.87 -14.45
N SER A 442 -42.52 -54.92 -15.52
CA SER A 442 -42.07 -56.16 -16.16
C SER A 442 -41.10 -57.02 -15.31
N MET A 443 -40.58 -56.46 -14.22
CA MET A 443 -39.64 -57.10 -13.28
C MET A 443 -40.23 -57.24 -11.87
N ALA A 444 -41.45 -56.77 -11.64
CA ALA A 444 -42.16 -56.96 -10.38
C ALA A 444 -42.61 -58.43 -10.31
N ALA A 445 -42.05 -59.21 -9.38
CA ALA A 445 -42.55 -60.55 -9.10
C ALA A 445 -44.00 -60.43 -8.60
N GLU A 446 -44.91 -61.26 -9.13
CA GLU A 446 -46.31 -61.34 -8.69
C GLU A 446 -46.34 -61.49 -7.17
N SER A 447 -46.94 -60.50 -6.49
CA SER A 447 -47.11 -60.50 -5.05
C SER A 447 -48.09 -61.62 -4.65
N SER A 448 -47.58 -62.81 -4.38
CA SER A 448 -48.31 -63.85 -3.66
C SER A 448 -48.20 -63.60 -2.17
N GLU A 449 -49.03 -62.71 -1.64
CA GLU A 449 -49.50 -62.81 -0.25
C GLU A 449 -50.89 -62.19 -0.18
N LYS A 450 -51.88 -63.06 -0.39
CA LYS A 450 -53.26 -62.83 0.01
C LYS A 450 -53.24 -62.45 1.49
N LYS A 451 -53.77 -61.26 1.79
CA LYS A 451 -54.32 -60.97 3.11
C LYS A 451 -55.42 -61.98 3.39
N ASP A 452 -55.11 -63.02 4.14
CA ASP A 452 -56.13 -63.85 4.79
C ASP A 452 -56.45 -63.25 6.16
N ASN A 453 -57.75 -63.09 6.37
CA ASN A 453 -58.39 -62.66 7.61
C ASN A 453 -57.96 -63.50 8.82
N ILE A 454 -57.73 -62.85 9.96
CA ILE A 454 -58.46 -62.99 11.25
C ILE A 454 -57.92 -61.96 12.24
#